data_AF-A0A9D4PZV1-F1
#
_entry.id   AF-A0A9D4PZV1-F1
#
_cell.length_a   1.000
_cell.length_b   1.000
_cell.length_c   1.000
_cell.angle_alpha   90.00
_cell.angle_beta   90.00
_cell.angle_gamma   90.00
#
_symmetry.space_group_name_H-M   'P 1'
#
loop_
_entity.id
_entity.type
_entity.pdbx_description
1 polymer ?
#
loop_
_entity_poly.entity_id
_entity_poly.type
_entity_poly.pdbx_seq_one_letter_code
_entity_poly.pdbx_strand_id
1 'polypeptide(L)'
;MGSTTTNGLLRGHAYQVVCAREVAPTDAPSWQELFRDRPQLRLLRLRNPWHHLASAWTGVLGYGSAEWSSLSESEQTKLGICPSDEQEFWIPLEDFVGSFTDTCVCHVPGRGGWREESFLGEWTVGERGSATDRAGGCINHRSSFLRNPQYRLDVVEDGTVVVLAYLLQDSSSAEGPTGHFAIGIHIMQMEVNRQFRVHVIKPKVCSSEYVRARGVFLECSLQRGRYCLLPTTFQPGQARRFMLRLFCHHTLDARELQKDVPTAKLLPCQSMPALATIIRVIGAKHLEQQDPFGLADPYCVMLCEGQSVRSSICRGTRDPTWNISALFYRKDASTPIKIQVWNSHLMMDAYMAKAYVDAPLGAERQMLEVPLVGHRNRPASGTDGSLGTLLVEVTTTDDLLGV
;
A
#
# COMPACT_ATOMS: atom_id res chain seq x y z
N MET A 1 -36.92 -24.04 9.40
CA MET A 1 -36.53 -23.97 7.98
C MET A 1 -36.69 -22.53 7.54
N GLY A 2 -35.70 -21.93 6.89
CA GLY A 2 -35.74 -20.52 6.50
C GLY A 2 -36.84 -20.24 5.46
N SER A 3 -37.46 -19.06 5.52
CA SER A 3 -38.45 -18.62 4.53
C SER A 3 -37.78 -18.31 3.19
N THR A 4 -38.46 -18.60 2.09
CA THR A 4 -38.02 -18.26 0.73
C THR A 4 -38.49 -16.85 0.34
N THR A 5 -37.70 -16.16 -0.48
CA THR A 5 -38.10 -14.92 -1.15
C THR A 5 -39.09 -15.23 -2.29
N THR A 6 -39.73 -14.18 -2.84
CA THR A 6 -40.60 -14.31 -4.02
C THR A 6 -39.87 -14.84 -5.26
N ASN A 7 -38.54 -14.66 -5.32
CA ASN A 7 -37.70 -15.08 -6.44
C ASN A 7 -36.96 -16.40 -6.16
N GLY A 8 -37.42 -17.16 -5.16
CA GLY A 8 -36.93 -18.51 -4.91
C GLY A 8 -35.67 -18.61 -4.02
N LEU A 9 -35.03 -17.50 -3.62
CA LEU A 9 -33.85 -17.52 -2.73
C LEU A 9 -34.21 -17.79 -1.26
N LEU A 10 -33.41 -18.60 -0.56
CA LEU A 10 -33.55 -18.89 0.87
C LEU A 10 -32.99 -17.73 1.72
N ARG A 11 -33.80 -17.19 2.64
CA ARG A 11 -33.35 -16.15 3.58
C ARG A 11 -32.45 -16.73 4.66
N GLY A 12 -31.39 -16.00 5.02
CA GLY A 12 -30.43 -16.39 6.06
C GLY A 12 -29.54 -17.58 5.66
N HIS A 13 -29.43 -17.86 4.36
CA HIS A 13 -28.65 -18.97 3.80
C HIS A 13 -27.46 -18.45 2.99
N ALA A 14 -26.35 -19.17 3.04
CA ALA A 14 -25.14 -18.81 2.30
C ALA A 14 -25.16 -19.47 0.91
N TYR A 15 -24.94 -18.66 -0.12
CA TYR A 15 -24.72 -19.11 -1.50
C TYR A 15 -23.27 -18.86 -1.89
N GLN A 16 -22.73 -19.69 -2.79
CA GLN A 16 -21.38 -19.52 -3.31
C GLN A 16 -21.43 -18.77 -4.65
N VAL A 17 -20.67 -17.67 -4.77
CA VAL A 17 -20.41 -17.06 -6.08
C VAL A 17 -19.34 -17.87 -6.79
N VAL A 18 -19.68 -18.46 -7.94
CA VAL A 18 -18.80 -19.36 -8.69
C VAL A 18 -18.13 -18.66 -9.85
N CYS A 19 -18.82 -17.71 -10.50
CA CYS A 19 -18.35 -17.03 -11.69
C CYS A 19 -18.97 -15.64 -11.80
N ALA A 20 -18.24 -14.71 -12.42
CA ALA A 20 -18.76 -13.42 -12.88
C ALA A 20 -18.46 -13.28 -14.37
N ARG A 21 -19.43 -12.80 -15.15
CA ARG A 21 -19.28 -12.59 -16.60
C ARG A 21 -20.00 -11.34 -17.06
N GLU A 22 -19.44 -10.73 -18.09
CA GLU A 22 -20.10 -9.70 -18.90
C GLU A 22 -20.49 -10.31 -20.25
N VAL A 23 -21.76 -10.19 -20.60
CA VAL A 23 -22.32 -10.80 -21.82
C VAL A 23 -23.18 -9.77 -22.54
N ALA A 24 -22.96 -9.60 -23.85
CA ALA A 24 -23.87 -8.79 -24.66
C ALA A 24 -25.19 -9.57 -24.87
N PRO A 25 -26.37 -8.92 -24.77
CA PRO A 25 -27.63 -9.56 -25.13
C PRO A 25 -27.59 -10.12 -26.55
N THR A 26 -28.35 -11.18 -26.81
CA THR A 26 -28.50 -11.72 -28.17
C THR A 26 -29.43 -10.84 -29.00
N ASP A 27 -29.45 -11.07 -30.31
CA ASP A 27 -30.41 -10.44 -31.23
C ASP A 27 -31.81 -11.08 -31.13
N ALA A 28 -32.01 -12.05 -30.22
CA ALA A 28 -33.30 -12.68 -30.01
C ALA A 28 -34.32 -11.63 -29.52
N PRO A 29 -35.53 -11.55 -30.13
CA PRO A 29 -36.50 -10.51 -29.81
C PRO A 29 -36.88 -10.42 -28.32
N SER A 30 -37.02 -11.57 -27.65
CA SER A 30 -37.30 -11.65 -26.21
C SER A 30 -36.18 -11.01 -25.38
N TRP A 31 -34.92 -11.29 -25.71
CA TRP A 31 -33.77 -10.74 -25.01
C TRP A 31 -33.55 -9.25 -25.30
N GLN A 32 -33.79 -8.81 -26.54
CA GLN A 32 -33.79 -7.40 -26.92
C GLN A 32 -34.86 -6.59 -26.17
N GLU A 33 -36.00 -7.21 -25.87
CA GLU A 33 -37.05 -6.56 -25.06
C GLU A 33 -36.68 -6.51 -23.58
N LEU A 34 -36.24 -7.63 -23.01
CA LEU A 34 -35.86 -7.75 -21.60
C LEU A 34 -34.62 -6.91 -21.23
N PHE A 35 -33.69 -6.74 -22.17
CA PHE A 35 -32.39 -6.11 -21.93
C PHE A 35 -32.11 -4.92 -22.86
N ARG A 36 -33.18 -4.29 -23.39
CA ARG A 36 -33.10 -3.18 -24.37
C ARG A 36 -32.10 -2.08 -24.00
N ASP A 37 -32.11 -1.67 -22.74
CA ASP A 37 -31.29 -0.56 -22.24
C ASP A 37 -29.97 -1.04 -21.64
N ARG A 38 -29.60 -2.31 -21.86
CA ARG A 38 -28.41 -2.95 -21.27
C ARG A 38 -27.51 -3.53 -22.37
N PRO A 39 -26.61 -2.72 -22.96
CA PRO A 39 -25.71 -3.20 -24.01
C PRO A 39 -24.75 -4.30 -23.53
N GLN A 40 -24.51 -4.38 -22.22
CA GLN A 40 -23.82 -5.49 -21.56
C GLN A 40 -24.55 -5.88 -20.27
N LEU A 41 -24.71 -7.19 -20.08
CA LEU A 41 -25.25 -7.79 -18.88
C LEU A 41 -24.11 -8.24 -17.98
N ARG A 42 -24.07 -7.70 -16.76
CA ARG A 42 -23.17 -8.17 -15.70
C ARG A 42 -23.89 -9.25 -14.91
N LEU A 43 -23.40 -10.47 -14.98
CA LEU A 43 -24.05 -11.63 -14.41
C LEU A 43 -23.14 -12.33 -13.41
N LEU A 44 -23.73 -12.82 -12.33
CA LEU A 44 -23.08 -13.69 -11.36
C LEU A 44 -23.69 -15.08 -11.45
N ARG A 45 -22.84 -16.11 -11.46
CA ARG A 45 -23.28 -17.49 -11.28
C ARG A 45 -23.18 -17.85 -9.80
N LEU A 46 -24.32 -18.17 -9.17
CA LEU A 46 -24.37 -18.63 -7.80
C LEU A 46 -24.66 -20.11 -7.73
N ARG A 47 -24.15 -20.74 -6.67
CA ARG A 47 -24.44 -22.13 -6.31
C ARG A 47 -25.06 -22.22 -4.93
N ASN A 48 -26.17 -22.95 -4.84
CA ASN A 48 -26.72 -23.38 -3.56
C ASN A 48 -25.99 -24.65 -3.07
N PRO A 49 -25.34 -24.63 -1.89
CA PRO A 49 -24.62 -25.79 -1.37
C PRO A 49 -25.54 -26.92 -0.84
N TRP A 50 -26.85 -26.67 -0.67
CA TRP A 50 -27.78 -27.66 -0.13
C TRP A 50 -28.56 -28.40 -1.22
N HIS A 51 -28.03 -29.56 -1.60
CA HIS A 51 -28.57 -30.48 -2.62
C HIS A 51 -30.01 -31.00 -2.40
N HIS A 52 -30.61 -30.80 -1.22
CA HIS A 52 -31.96 -31.31 -0.89
C HIS A 52 -33.05 -30.24 -0.82
N LEU A 53 -32.69 -28.96 -0.88
CA LEU A 53 -33.64 -27.86 -0.84
C LEU A 53 -33.61 -27.19 -2.21
N ALA A 54 -34.54 -27.61 -3.07
CA ALA A 54 -34.78 -27.04 -4.38
C ALA A 54 -35.19 -25.57 -4.25
N SER A 55 -34.19 -24.71 -4.17
CA SER A 55 -34.30 -23.25 -4.24
C SER A 55 -33.71 -22.86 -5.57
N ALA A 56 -34.50 -23.10 -6.63
CA ALA A 56 -34.20 -22.59 -7.95
C ALA A 56 -34.48 -21.08 -7.92
N TRP A 57 -33.50 -20.28 -8.33
CA TRP A 57 -33.74 -18.89 -8.68
C TRP A 57 -34.83 -18.84 -9.76
N THR A 58 -35.96 -18.23 -9.43
CA THR A 58 -37.12 -18.12 -10.35
C THR A 58 -37.22 -16.73 -10.98
N GLY A 59 -36.24 -15.87 -10.74
CA GLY A 59 -36.14 -14.57 -11.41
C GLY A 59 -35.61 -14.70 -12.84
N VAL A 60 -35.33 -13.55 -13.44
CA VAL A 60 -34.78 -13.44 -14.80
C VAL A 60 -33.48 -14.27 -14.90
N LEU A 61 -33.37 -15.06 -15.97
CA LEU A 61 -32.27 -16.03 -16.20
C LEU A 61 -32.25 -17.25 -15.25
N GLY A 62 -33.32 -17.50 -14.51
CA GLY A 62 -33.53 -18.72 -13.72
C GLY A 62 -33.53 -20.01 -14.55
N TYR A 63 -33.26 -21.14 -13.90
CA TYR A 63 -33.34 -22.45 -14.55
C TYR A 63 -34.75 -22.70 -15.10
N GLY A 64 -34.86 -23.06 -16.38
CA GLY A 64 -36.17 -23.28 -17.05
C GLY A 64 -36.99 -22.00 -17.29
N SER A 65 -36.38 -20.82 -17.17
CA SER A 65 -37.05 -19.54 -17.44
C SER A 65 -37.36 -19.35 -18.93
N ALA A 66 -38.40 -18.56 -19.23
CA ALA A 66 -38.88 -18.34 -20.60
C ALA A 66 -37.82 -17.69 -21.48
N GLU A 67 -36.94 -16.89 -20.87
CA GLU A 67 -35.80 -16.25 -21.50
C GLU A 67 -34.83 -17.29 -22.07
N TRP A 68 -34.53 -18.37 -21.34
CA TRP A 68 -33.71 -19.47 -21.86
C TRP A 68 -34.43 -20.31 -22.88
N SER A 69 -35.71 -20.65 -22.64
CA SER A 69 -36.52 -21.42 -23.59
C SER A 69 -36.73 -20.72 -24.93
N SER A 70 -36.61 -19.39 -24.96
CA SER A 70 -36.74 -18.60 -26.20
C SER A 70 -35.49 -18.60 -27.09
N LEU A 71 -34.34 -19.07 -26.60
CA LEU A 71 -33.07 -19.10 -27.34
C LEU A 71 -32.84 -20.44 -28.01
N SER A 72 -32.31 -20.41 -29.24
CA SER A 72 -31.82 -21.62 -29.92
C SER A 72 -30.59 -22.21 -29.20
N GLU A 73 -30.34 -23.50 -29.40
CA GLU A 73 -29.17 -24.18 -28.83
C GLU A 73 -27.84 -23.52 -29.23
N SER A 74 -27.77 -22.98 -30.46
CA SER A 74 -26.64 -22.19 -30.97
C SER A 74 -26.42 -20.89 -30.18
N GLU A 75 -27.49 -20.16 -29.87
CA GLU A 75 -27.43 -18.92 -29.08
C GLU A 75 -27.07 -19.19 -27.62
N GLN A 76 -27.63 -20.25 -27.02
CA GLN A 76 -27.28 -20.68 -25.66
C GLN A 76 -25.80 -21.05 -25.56
N THR A 77 -25.29 -21.79 -26.56
CA THR A 77 -23.87 -22.16 -26.65
C THR A 77 -22.99 -20.92 -26.82
N LYS A 78 -23.40 -19.97 -27.66
CA LYS A 78 -22.67 -18.72 -27.91
C LYS A 78 -22.59 -17.83 -26.66
N LEU A 79 -23.66 -17.77 -25.86
CA LEU A 79 -23.68 -17.05 -24.60
C LEU A 79 -22.82 -17.74 -23.54
N GLY A 80 -22.73 -19.07 -23.57
CA GLY A 80 -21.88 -19.87 -22.68
C GLY A 80 -22.28 -19.77 -21.20
N ILE A 81 -23.49 -19.31 -20.91
CA ILE A 81 -24.05 -19.05 -19.58
C ILE A 81 -25.39 -19.78 -19.36
N CYS A 82 -25.66 -20.85 -20.12
CA CYS A 82 -26.84 -21.67 -19.86
C CYS A 82 -26.69 -22.38 -18.49
N PRO A 83 -27.69 -22.31 -17.59
CA PRO A 83 -27.68 -23.02 -16.32
C PRO A 83 -27.53 -24.53 -16.53
N SER A 84 -26.60 -25.18 -15.83
CA SER A 84 -26.34 -26.62 -15.98
C SER A 84 -27.25 -27.51 -15.12
N ASP A 85 -27.77 -26.99 -14.01
CA ASP A 85 -28.70 -27.67 -13.10
C ASP A 85 -29.48 -26.65 -12.24
N GLU A 86 -30.33 -27.15 -11.33
CA GLU A 86 -31.12 -26.31 -10.40
C GLU A 86 -30.32 -25.75 -9.22
N GLN A 87 -29.08 -26.21 -9.01
CA GLN A 87 -28.22 -25.77 -7.90
C GLN A 87 -27.35 -24.57 -8.30
N GLU A 88 -26.98 -24.47 -9.58
CA GLU A 88 -26.24 -23.35 -10.15
C GLU A 88 -27.12 -22.50 -11.08
N PHE A 89 -27.27 -21.22 -10.75
CA PHE A 89 -28.07 -20.29 -11.55
C PHE A 89 -27.33 -18.98 -11.81
N TRP A 90 -27.68 -18.32 -12.91
CA TRP A 90 -27.22 -16.97 -13.20
C TRP A 90 -28.23 -15.95 -12.67
N ILE A 91 -27.71 -14.88 -12.08
CA ILE A 91 -28.48 -13.73 -11.62
C ILE A 91 -27.85 -12.46 -12.19
N PRO A 92 -28.65 -11.45 -12.60
CA PRO A 92 -28.14 -10.11 -12.86
C PRO A 92 -27.46 -9.52 -11.61
N LEU A 93 -26.36 -8.79 -11.80
CA LEU A 93 -25.65 -8.16 -10.68
C LEU A 93 -26.57 -7.24 -9.87
N GLU A 94 -27.49 -6.53 -10.53
CA GLU A 94 -28.44 -5.64 -9.86
C GLU A 94 -29.41 -6.42 -8.95
N ASP A 95 -29.87 -7.59 -9.39
CA ASP A 95 -30.74 -8.46 -8.61
C ASP A 95 -29.98 -9.10 -7.45
N PHE A 96 -28.70 -9.45 -7.64
CA PHE A 96 -27.82 -9.89 -6.55
C PHE A 96 -27.68 -8.81 -5.48
N VAL A 97 -27.38 -7.56 -5.87
CA VAL A 97 -27.26 -6.42 -4.95
C VAL A 97 -28.58 -6.15 -4.21
N GLY A 98 -29.73 -6.33 -4.88
CA GLY A 98 -31.05 -6.19 -4.26
C GLY A 98 -31.46 -7.35 -3.33
N SER A 99 -30.88 -8.54 -3.51
CA SER A 99 -31.32 -9.77 -2.82
C SER A 99 -30.42 -10.22 -1.67
N PHE A 100 -29.15 -9.81 -1.65
CA PHE A 100 -28.15 -10.25 -0.68
C PHE A 100 -27.70 -9.10 0.23
N THR A 101 -27.47 -9.41 1.52
CA THR A 101 -27.05 -8.42 2.53
C THR A 101 -25.53 -8.37 2.72
N ASP A 102 -24.86 -9.51 2.57
CA ASP A 102 -23.45 -9.68 2.90
C ASP A 102 -22.75 -10.48 1.80
N THR A 103 -21.52 -10.09 1.48
CA THR A 103 -20.64 -10.86 0.58
C THR A 103 -19.31 -11.10 1.29
N CYS A 104 -18.87 -12.35 1.35
CA CYS A 104 -17.58 -12.72 1.90
C CYS A 104 -16.63 -13.13 0.78
N VAL A 105 -15.56 -12.37 0.58
CA VAL A 105 -14.48 -12.72 -0.36
C VAL A 105 -13.28 -13.22 0.44
N CYS A 106 -13.01 -14.50 0.33
CA CYS A 106 -11.81 -15.11 0.91
C CYS A 106 -10.70 -15.13 -0.13
N HIS A 107 -9.69 -14.28 0.02
CA HIS A 107 -8.45 -14.44 -0.74
C HIS A 107 -7.75 -15.70 -0.24
N VAL A 108 -7.54 -16.68 -1.13
CA VAL A 108 -6.73 -17.87 -0.86
C VAL A 108 -5.33 -17.63 -1.45
N PRO A 109 -4.40 -17.06 -0.67
CA PRO A 109 -3.03 -16.86 -1.11
C PRO A 109 -2.39 -18.22 -1.39
N GLY A 110 -1.81 -18.37 -2.59
CA GLY A 110 -1.25 -19.63 -3.10
C GLY A 110 -1.73 -20.00 -4.50
N ARG A 111 -2.86 -19.43 -4.96
CA ARG A 111 -3.28 -19.48 -6.37
C ARG A 111 -3.10 -18.09 -6.99
N GLY A 112 -2.61 -18.03 -8.23
CA GLY A 112 -2.50 -16.77 -8.97
C GLY A 112 -1.21 -15.96 -8.75
N GLY A 113 -0.12 -16.52 -8.24
CA GLY A 113 1.20 -15.85 -8.25
C GLY A 113 1.48 -14.87 -7.10
N TRP A 114 0.64 -14.86 -6.06
CA TRP A 114 0.90 -14.11 -4.83
C TRP A 114 2.06 -14.72 -4.03
N ARG A 115 2.99 -13.87 -3.59
CA ARG A 115 4.04 -14.19 -2.61
C ARG A 115 3.53 -13.87 -1.21
N GLU A 116 3.97 -14.64 -0.23
CA GLU A 116 3.62 -14.45 1.18
C GLU A 116 4.87 -14.14 2.02
N GLU A 117 4.78 -13.13 2.86
CA GLU A 117 5.71 -12.88 3.96
C GLU A 117 4.92 -12.82 5.28
N SER A 118 5.33 -13.59 6.29
CA SER A 118 4.55 -13.77 7.52
C SER A 118 5.41 -13.58 8.77
N PHE A 119 4.82 -12.94 9.77
CA PHE A 119 5.46 -12.57 11.03
C PHE A 119 4.61 -12.99 12.21
N LEU A 120 5.22 -13.68 13.17
CA LEU A 120 4.64 -13.87 14.50
C LEU A 120 5.11 -12.72 15.38
N GLY A 121 4.16 -12.07 16.05
CA GLY A 121 4.43 -10.94 16.93
C GLY A 121 3.56 -10.97 18.18
N GLU A 122 3.80 -10.02 19.07
CA GLU A 122 3.06 -9.89 20.31
C GLU A 122 2.94 -8.41 20.69
N TRP A 123 1.73 -7.98 21.05
CA TRP A 123 1.56 -6.77 21.84
C TRP A 123 1.92 -7.12 23.28
N THR A 124 3.00 -6.56 23.78
CA THR A 124 3.52 -6.83 25.13
C THR A 124 3.32 -5.63 26.05
N VAL A 125 3.08 -5.90 27.33
CA VAL A 125 3.04 -4.90 28.39
C VAL A 125 4.25 -5.12 29.27
N GLY A 126 5.11 -4.12 29.34
CA GLY A 126 6.38 -4.20 30.04
C GLY A 126 6.84 -2.84 30.54
N GLU A 127 8.11 -2.74 30.91
CA GLU A 127 8.68 -1.48 31.38
C GLU A 127 8.59 -0.41 30.28
N ARG A 128 8.10 0.78 30.65
CA ARG A 128 7.83 1.86 29.69
C ARG A 128 9.08 2.22 28.90
N GLY A 129 8.96 2.23 27.57
CA GLY A 129 10.07 2.56 26.67
C GLY A 129 11.08 1.42 26.45
N SER A 130 10.89 0.26 27.06
CA SER A 130 11.70 -0.93 26.79
C SER A 130 11.23 -1.68 25.54
N ALA A 131 11.98 -2.71 25.14
CA ALA A 131 11.60 -3.60 24.05
C ALA A 131 10.33 -4.43 24.35
N THR A 132 9.87 -4.46 25.61
CA THR A 132 8.67 -5.19 26.05
C THR A 132 7.44 -4.29 26.26
N ASP A 133 7.53 -2.98 25.97
CA ASP A 133 6.39 -2.05 25.91
C ASP A 133 5.92 -1.92 24.45
N ARG A 134 5.14 -2.90 23.98
CA ARG A 134 4.64 -2.98 22.59
C ARG A 134 3.10 -2.92 22.46
N ALA A 135 2.36 -2.74 23.55
CA ALA A 135 0.90 -2.60 23.53
C ALA A 135 0.47 -1.12 23.44
N GLY A 136 0.76 -0.48 22.31
CA GLY A 136 0.64 0.97 22.13
C GLY A 136 -0.77 1.51 21.88
N GLY A 137 -1.71 0.66 21.46
CA GLY A 137 -3.07 1.06 21.08
C GLY A 137 -3.13 1.76 19.72
N CYS A 138 -4.32 2.23 19.32
CA CYS A 138 -4.53 2.85 18.01
C CYS A 138 -3.98 4.29 17.93
N ILE A 139 -4.05 4.90 16.75
CA ILE A 139 -3.53 6.26 16.47
C ILE A 139 -4.15 7.37 17.33
N ASN A 140 -5.34 7.13 17.91
CA ASN A 140 -5.96 8.05 18.86
C ASN A 140 -5.11 8.21 20.14
N HIS A 141 -4.29 7.21 20.46
CA HIS A 141 -3.33 7.23 21.57
C HIS A 141 -1.95 7.68 21.07
N ARG A 142 -1.86 8.91 20.56
CA ARG A 142 -0.65 9.43 19.88
C ARG A 142 0.67 9.23 20.63
N SER A 143 0.66 9.29 21.96
CA SER A 143 1.85 9.15 22.82
C SER A 143 2.34 7.70 23.00
N SER A 144 1.56 6.71 22.59
CA SER A 144 1.89 5.28 22.69
C SER A 144 1.73 4.53 21.38
N PHE A 145 1.04 5.07 20.39
CA PHE A 145 0.77 4.43 19.09
C PHE A 145 2.03 3.86 18.41
N LEU A 146 3.14 4.59 18.40
CA LEU A 146 4.38 4.14 17.76
C LEU A 146 5.17 3.11 18.59
N ARG A 147 4.69 2.75 19.79
CA ARG A 147 5.28 1.67 20.58
C ARG A 147 4.90 0.30 20.08
N ASN A 148 3.79 0.19 19.34
CA ASN A 148 3.38 -1.06 18.72
C ASN A 148 4.53 -1.69 17.89
N PRO A 149 4.51 -3.01 17.63
CA PRO A 149 5.42 -3.63 16.68
C PRO A 149 5.38 -2.88 15.35
N GLN A 150 6.53 -2.78 14.67
CA GLN A 150 6.67 -1.99 13.45
C GLN A 150 7.32 -2.86 12.38
N TYR A 151 6.71 -2.92 11.21
CA TYR A 151 7.21 -3.72 10.09
C TYR A 151 7.51 -2.81 8.91
N ARG A 152 8.75 -2.83 8.45
CA ARG A 152 9.19 -2.14 7.24
C ARG A 152 8.75 -2.92 6.02
N LEU A 153 8.21 -2.23 5.01
CA LEU A 153 7.88 -2.77 3.68
C LEU A 153 8.56 -1.93 2.61
N ASP A 154 9.23 -2.57 1.65
CA ASP A 154 9.90 -1.94 0.53
C ASP A 154 9.22 -2.30 -0.79
N VAL A 155 8.62 -1.30 -1.42
CA VAL A 155 8.08 -1.41 -2.78
C VAL A 155 9.11 -0.85 -3.74
N VAL A 156 9.74 -1.74 -4.50
CA VAL A 156 10.81 -1.38 -5.45
C VAL A 156 10.33 -1.19 -6.87
N GLU A 157 9.18 -1.78 -7.20
CA GLU A 157 8.57 -1.74 -8.53
C GLU A 157 8.05 -0.36 -8.86
N ASP A 158 8.16 0.02 -10.13
CA ASP A 158 7.58 1.25 -10.63
C ASP A 158 6.07 1.06 -10.88
N GLY A 159 5.27 2.07 -10.48
CA GLY A 159 3.82 2.04 -10.58
C GLY A 159 3.10 1.59 -9.30
N THR A 160 1.84 1.22 -9.45
CA THR A 160 0.96 0.84 -8.33
C THR A 160 1.09 -0.65 -8.02
N VAL A 161 1.52 -0.96 -6.80
CA VAL A 161 1.59 -2.33 -6.27
C VAL A 161 0.47 -2.56 -5.28
N VAL A 162 -0.31 -3.63 -5.48
CA VAL A 162 -1.35 -4.06 -4.53
C VAL A 162 -0.73 -4.95 -3.45
N VAL A 163 -0.93 -4.57 -2.20
CA VAL A 163 -0.52 -5.32 -1.02
C VAL A 163 -1.75 -5.68 -0.20
N LEU A 164 -1.86 -6.95 0.16
CA LEU A 164 -2.90 -7.45 1.07
C LEU A 164 -2.24 -7.76 2.42
N ALA A 165 -2.73 -7.15 3.50
CA ALA A 165 -2.26 -7.41 4.85
C ALA A 165 -3.37 -8.07 5.68
N TYR A 166 -3.06 -9.20 6.31
CA TYR A 166 -3.98 -9.91 7.17
C TYR A 166 -3.38 -10.05 8.57
N LEU A 167 -4.01 -9.40 9.55
CA LEU A 167 -3.63 -9.45 10.95
C LEU A 167 -4.57 -10.39 11.70
N LEU A 168 -4.02 -11.43 12.32
CA LEU A 168 -4.73 -12.44 13.09
C LEU A 168 -4.28 -12.39 14.54
N GLN A 169 -5.18 -12.14 15.48
CA GLN A 169 -4.88 -12.27 16.90
C GLN A 169 -5.10 -13.72 17.36
N ASP A 170 -4.34 -14.14 18.37
CA ASP A 170 -4.52 -15.45 19.00
C ASP A 170 -5.93 -15.61 19.59
N SER A 171 -6.42 -16.85 19.62
CA SER A 171 -7.75 -17.24 20.10
C SER A 171 -7.79 -17.52 21.60
N SER A 172 -6.72 -17.24 22.34
CA SER A 172 -6.72 -17.30 23.80
C SER A 172 -7.82 -16.36 24.35
N SER A 173 -8.70 -16.92 25.18
CA SER A 173 -9.91 -16.24 25.66
C SER A 173 -9.56 -14.89 26.30
N ALA A 174 -9.92 -13.77 25.64
CA ALA A 174 -10.03 -12.50 26.34
C ALA A 174 -11.27 -12.53 27.24
N GLU A 175 -11.30 -11.70 28.27
CA GLU A 175 -12.55 -11.37 28.96
C GLU A 175 -13.52 -10.68 27.97
N GLY A 176 -14.71 -11.26 27.76
CA GLY A 176 -15.79 -10.66 26.97
C GLY A 176 -16.51 -11.64 26.02
N PRO A 177 -17.61 -11.21 25.38
CA PRO A 177 -18.51 -12.11 24.62
C PRO A 177 -17.88 -12.81 23.42
N THR A 178 -16.92 -12.14 22.75
CA THR A 178 -16.20 -12.70 21.60
C THR A 178 -14.78 -13.17 21.94
N GLY A 179 -14.26 -12.82 23.12
CA GLY A 179 -12.87 -13.09 23.49
C GLY A 179 -11.81 -12.42 22.60
N HIS A 180 -12.19 -11.42 21.78
CA HIS A 180 -11.30 -10.74 20.83
C HIS A 180 -11.18 -9.24 21.09
N PHE A 181 -9.96 -8.71 21.02
CA PHE A 181 -9.72 -7.27 21.03
C PHE A 181 -10.17 -6.64 19.71
N ALA A 182 -10.53 -5.36 19.76
CA ALA A 182 -10.66 -4.58 18.54
C ALA A 182 -9.25 -4.34 17.97
N ILE A 183 -8.97 -4.84 16.77
CA ILE A 183 -7.65 -4.77 16.15
C ILE A 183 -7.72 -4.07 14.79
N GLY A 184 -6.62 -3.43 14.40
CA GLY A 184 -6.49 -2.71 13.14
C GLY A 184 -5.05 -2.62 12.65
N ILE A 185 -4.89 -2.36 11.35
CA ILE A 185 -3.62 -2.20 10.67
C ILE A 185 -3.48 -0.74 10.23
N HIS A 186 -2.28 -0.18 10.39
CA HIS A 186 -1.96 1.17 9.94
C HIS A 186 -0.66 1.17 9.13
N ILE A 187 -0.63 1.84 7.98
CA ILE A 187 0.55 1.93 7.12
C ILE A 187 0.89 3.40 6.88
N MET A 188 2.14 3.79 7.18
CA MET A 188 2.67 5.14 6.94
C MET A 188 3.83 5.10 5.95
N GLN A 189 4.01 6.20 5.21
CA GLN A 189 5.17 6.37 4.34
C GLN A 189 6.38 6.87 5.13
N MET A 190 7.55 6.29 4.86
CA MET A 190 8.79 6.56 5.59
C MET A 190 9.89 7.11 4.67
N GLU A 191 10.97 7.60 5.28
CA GLU A 191 12.20 7.87 4.54
C GLU A 191 12.71 6.59 3.88
N VAL A 192 13.13 6.67 2.61
CA VAL A 192 13.44 5.49 1.78
C VAL A 192 14.61 4.66 2.30
N ASN A 193 15.44 5.24 3.15
CA ASN A 193 16.58 4.60 3.78
C ASN A 193 16.36 4.33 5.29
N ARG A 194 15.15 4.49 5.82
CA ARG A 194 14.82 4.19 7.24
C ARG A 194 15.14 2.72 7.56
N GLN A 195 15.99 2.49 8.56
CA GLN A 195 16.37 1.15 9.03
C GLN A 195 15.96 0.86 10.48
N PHE A 196 15.51 1.89 11.20
CA PHE A 196 15.23 1.86 12.63
C PHE A 196 13.78 2.24 12.89
N ARG A 197 13.31 1.94 14.10
CA ARG A 197 11.95 2.24 14.54
C ARG A 197 11.62 3.72 14.38
N VAL A 198 10.34 3.97 14.17
CA VAL A 198 9.73 5.27 13.96
C VAL A 198 9.16 5.76 15.27
N HIS A 199 9.45 7.01 15.61
CA HIS A 199 9.04 7.63 16.87
C HIS A 199 8.25 8.94 16.66
N VAL A 200 8.15 9.39 15.40
CA VAL A 200 7.29 10.51 14.98
C VAL A 200 6.25 10.01 13.98
N ILE A 201 4.98 10.39 14.17
CA ILE A 201 3.88 9.95 13.29
C ILE A 201 4.11 10.53 11.89
N LYS A 202 4.12 9.65 10.89
CA LYS A 202 4.31 10.01 9.48
C LYS A 202 2.98 10.06 8.73
N PRO A 203 2.94 10.61 7.51
CA PRO A 203 1.72 10.61 6.71
C PRO A 203 1.14 9.20 6.54
N LYS A 204 -0.13 9.06 6.89
CA LYS A 204 -0.90 7.83 6.68
C LYS A 204 -1.08 7.57 5.18
N VAL A 205 -0.81 6.34 4.77
CA VAL A 205 -1.07 5.87 3.40
C VAL A 205 -2.35 5.05 3.39
N CYS A 206 -2.44 4.03 4.24
CA CYS A 206 -3.60 3.16 4.35
C CYS A 206 -3.86 2.74 5.80
N SER A 207 -5.10 2.37 6.11
CA SER A 207 -5.47 1.80 7.40
C SER A 207 -6.72 0.95 7.26
N SER A 208 -6.82 -0.13 8.03
CA SER A 208 -8.07 -0.89 8.14
C SER A 208 -9.06 -0.18 9.08
N GLU A 209 -10.32 -0.60 9.02
CA GLU A 209 -11.23 -0.40 10.15
C GLU A 209 -10.78 -1.24 11.36
N TYR A 210 -11.29 -0.89 12.55
CA TYR A 210 -11.06 -1.68 13.75
C TYR A 210 -12.24 -2.63 13.97
N VAL A 211 -11.95 -3.93 14.01
CA VAL A 211 -12.98 -4.96 14.19
C VAL A 211 -12.69 -5.82 15.41
N ARG A 212 -13.74 -6.20 16.15
CA ARG A 212 -13.66 -7.16 17.26
C ARG A 212 -13.80 -8.59 16.76
N ALA A 213 -12.80 -9.05 16.01
CA ALA A 213 -12.77 -10.37 15.40
C ALA A 213 -11.39 -11.01 15.51
N ARG A 214 -11.30 -12.31 15.22
CA ARG A 214 -10.02 -13.04 15.20
C ARG A 214 -9.01 -12.43 14.24
N GLY A 215 -9.46 -11.85 13.13
CA GLY A 215 -8.58 -11.19 12.19
C GLY A 215 -9.21 -9.99 11.50
N VAL A 216 -8.35 -9.15 10.94
CA VAL A 216 -8.71 -7.98 10.14
C VAL A 216 -7.86 -7.95 8.88
N PHE A 217 -8.49 -7.65 7.76
CA PHE A 217 -7.87 -7.59 6.44
C PHE A 217 -7.75 -6.13 5.96
N LEU A 218 -6.67 -5.83 5.25
CA LEU A 218 -6.43 -4.55 4.59
C LEU A 218 -5.91 -4.82 3.18
N GLU A 219 -6.59 -4.30 2.18
CA GLU A 219 -6.05 -4.15 0.83
C GLU A 219 -5.55 -2.71 0.64
N CYS A 220 -4.34 -2.54 0.13
CA CYS A 220 -3.78 -1.23 -0.17
C CYS A 220 -3.02 -1.21 -1.49
N SER A 221 -3.11 -0.07 -2.17
CA SER A 221 -2.31 0.26 -3.36
C SER A 221 -1.16 1.18 -2.96
N LEU A 222 0.07 0.69 -3.08
CA LEU A 222 1.29 1.38 -2.70
C LEU A 222 2.09 1.76 -3.94
N GLN A 223 2.68 2.95 -3.94
CA GLN A 223 3.67 3.34 -4.95
C GLN A 223 5.07 2.86 -4.53
N ARG A 224 6.04 2.98 -5.42
CA ARG A 224 7.46 2.79 -5.07
C ARG A 224 7.84 3.61 -3.83
N GLY A 225 8.44 2.96 -2.84
CA GLY A 225 8.83 3.61 -1.60
C GLY A 225 9.01 2.64 -0.43
N ARG A 226 9.33 3.22 0.74
CA ARG A 226 9.45 2.50 2.01
C ARG A 226 8.30 2.87 2.92
N TYR A 227 7.72 1.88 3.58
CA TYR A 227 6.56 2.02 4.44
C TYR A 227 6.79 1.38 5.80
N CYS A 228 6.06 1.85 6.81
CA CYS A 228 5.98 1.24 8.14
C CYS A 228 4.55 0.80 8.39
N LEU A 229 4.35 -0.51 8.57
CA LEU A 229 3.10 -1.14 8.96
C LEU A 229 3.09 -1.38 10.47
N LEU A 230 2.03 -0.94 11.14
CA LEU A 230 1.77 -1.15 12.56
C LEU A 230 0.51 -2.01 12.73
N PRO A 231 0.63 -3.25 13.23
CA PRO A 231 -0.50 -3.97 13.79
C PRO A 231 -0.81 -3.41 15.18
N THR A 232 -2.07 -3.08 15.44
CA THR A 232 -2.47 -2.38 16.66
C THR A 232 -3.74 -2.97 17.25
N THR A 233 -3.83 -2.95 18.58
CA THR A 233 -5.12 -3.01 19.28
C THR A 233 -5.75 -1.62 19.32
N PHE A 234 -7.05 -1.53 19.57
CA PHE A 234 -7.73 -0.25 19.70
C PHE A 234 -7.27 0.49 20.98
N GLN A 235 -7.32 -0.20 22.13
CA GLN A 235 -6.88 0.35 23.41
C GLN A 235 -5.42 -0.03 23.69
N PRO A 236 -4.62 0.84 24.33
CA PRO A 236 -3.29 0.51 24.81
C PRO A 236 -3.35 -0.50 25.96
N GLY A 237 -2.22 -1.13 26.26
CA GLY A 237 -2.09 -2.07 27.38
C GLY A 237 -2.74 -3.45 27.16
N GLN A 238 -3.22 -3.73 25.95
CA GLN A 238 -3.82 -5.02 25.60
C GLN A 238 -2.75 -6.00 25.12
N ALA A 239 -2.34 -6.93 25.99
CA ALA A 239 -1.33 -7.92 25.67
C ALA A 239 -1.90 -9.12 24.91
N ARG A 240 -1.36 -9.45 23.73
CA ARG A 240 -1.78 -10.61 22.93
C ARG A 240 -0.81 -10.93 21.80
N ARG A 241 -0.64 -12.23 21.53
CA ARG A 241 0.07 -12.73 20.34
C ARG A 241 -0.75 -12.56 19.08
N PHE A 242 -0.06 -12.30 17.97
CA PHE A 242 -0.67 -12.19 16.66
C PHE A 242 0.21 -12.78 15.56
N MET A 243 -0.40 -13.02 14.41
CA MET A 243 0.27 -13.32 13.15
C MET A 243 -0.11 -12.24 12.13
N LEU A 244 0.89 -11.60 11.55
CA LEU A 244 0.75 -10.68 10.44
C LEU A 244 1.17 -11.41 9.16
N ARG A 245 0.31 -11.44 8.15
CA ARG A 245 0.59 -12.02 6.83
C ARG A 245 0.47 -10.94 5.77
N LEU A 246 1.43 -10.90 4.86
CA LEU A 246 1.50 -9.94 3.77
C LEU A 246 1.52 -10.69 2.45
N PHE A 247 0.66 -10.28 1.53
CA PHE A 247 0.58 -10.84 0.19
C PHE A 247 0.81 -9.77 -0.86
N CYS A 248 1.70 -10.07 -1.80
CA CYS A 248 2.02 -9.20 -2.92
C CYS A 248 2.48 -10.07 -4.11
N HIS A 249 2.23 -9.65 -5.35
CA HIS A 249 2.83 -10.33 -6.52
C HIS A 249 4.35 -10.10 -6.62
N HIS A 250 4.84 -9.05 -5.96
CA HIS A 250 6.25 -8.67 -5.89
C HIS A 250 6.81 -8.90 -4.47
N THR A 251 8.13 -8.96 -4.36
CA THR A 251 8.81 -9.08 -3.05
C THR A 251 8.76 -7.75 -2.31
N LEU A 252 8.47 -7.75 -1.00
CA LEU A 252 8.40 -6.55 -0.18
C LEU A 252 9.64 -6.30 0.69
N ASP A 253 10.59 -7.26 0.78
CA ASP A 253 11.70 -7.25 1.75
C ASP A 253 11.23 -6.86 3.16
N ALA A 254 10.12 -7.46 3.59
CA ALA A 254 9.45 -7.06 4.82
C ALA A 254 10.23 -7.54 6.04
N ARG A 255 10.43 -6.65 7.03
CA ARG A 255 11.19 -6.96 8.25
C ARG A 255 10.67 -6.17 9.45
N GLU A 256 10.73 -6.76 10.63
CA GLU A 256 10.43 -6.04 11.86
C GLU A 256 11.54 -5.02 12.20
N LEU A 257 11.14 -3.82 12.57
CA LEU A 257 12.01 -2.77 13.10
C LEU A 257 12.13 -2.94 14.62
N GLN A 258 13.28 -3.45 15.07
CA GLN A 258 13.54 -3.73 16.49
C GLN A 258 14.37 -2.65 17.19
N LYS A 259 15.33 -2.06 16.48
CA LYS A 259 16.26 -1.06 17.04
C LYS A 259 15.71 0.36 16.86
N ASP A 260 15.82 1.18 17.89
CA ASP A 260 15.35 2.58 17.87
C ASP A 260 16.32 3.53 17.12
N VAL A 261 17.63 3.31 17.27
CA VAL A 261 18.70 4.13 16.63
C VAL A 261 19.89 3.27 16.19
N PRO A 262 20.79 3.78 15.34
CA PRO A 262 22.08 3.14 15.08
C PRO A 262 22.87 2.95 16.38
N THR A 263 23.40 1.75 16.59
CA THR A 263 24.33 1.45 17.68
C THR A 263 25.74 1.35 17.10
N ALA A 264 26.76 1.81 17.85
CA ALA A 264 28.16 1.63 17.47
C ALA A 264 28.44 0.15 17.13
N LYS A 265 29.11 -0.10 16.01
CA LYS A 265 29.75 -1.41 15.79
C LYS A 265 30.91 -1.53 16.78
N LEU A 266 31.31 -2.75 17.13
CA LEU A 266 32.36 -3.07 18.12
C LEU A 266 33.74 -2.41 17.91
N LEU A 267 33.94 -1.60 16.85
CA LEU A 267 35.20 -0.96 16.53
C LEU A 267 35.37 0.37 17.30
N PRO A 268 36.48 0.57 18.04
CA PRO A 268 36.71 1.74 18.89
C PRO A 268 36.75 3.10 18.17
N CYS A 269 36.86 3.12 16.84
CA CYS A 269 37.04 4.33 16.04
C CYS A 269 35.75 4.90 15.42
N GLN A 270 34.59 4.26 15.63
CA GLN A 270 33.32 4.75 15.09
C GLN A 270 32.62 5.65 16.11
N SER A 271 32.77 6.97 15.94
CA SER A 271 31.96 7.94 16.67
C SER A 271 30.46 7.74 16.42
N MET A 272 29.68 7.81 17.49
CA MET A 272 28.21 7.72 17.45
C MET A 272 27.63 8.94 16.72
N PRO A 273 26.49 8.78 16.03
CA PRO A 273 25.75 9.93 15.53
C PRO A 273 25.28 10.80 16.70
N ALA A 274 25.35 12.11 16.53
CA ALA A 274 24.88 13.11 17.48
C ALA A 274 23.61 13.83 16.98
N LEU A 275 23.28 13.66 15.69
CA LEU A 275 22.21 14.37 15.03
C LEU A 275 21.43 13.43 14.11
N ALA A 276 20.17 13.75 13.89
CA ALA A 276 19.35 13.15 12.86
C ALA A 276 18.79 14.23 11.94
N THR A 277 19.01 14.07 10.63
CA THR A 277 18.51 14.99 9.61
C THR A 277 17.60 14.27 8.65
N ILE A 278 16.36 14.77 8.52
CA ILE A 278 15.48 14.40 7.42
C ILE A 278 15.63 15.45 6.33
N ILE A 279 15.87 15.00 5.11
CA ILE A 279 15.83 15.84 3.92
C ILE A 279 14.84 15.24 2.92
N ARG A 280 13.92 16.07 2.44
CA ARG A 280 12.99 15.74 1.37
C ARG A 280 13.33 16.57 0.15
N VAL A 281 13.77 15.91 -0.91
CA VAL A 281 13.98 16.54 -2.21
C VAL A 281 12.66 16.49 -2.96
N ILE A 282 12.00 17.64 -3.07
CA ILE A 282 10.68 17.75 -3.69
C ILE A 282 10.84 17.65 -5.20
N GLY A 283 11.78 18.41 -5.77
CA GLY A 283 12.01 18.45 -7.20
C GLY A 283 13.12 19.41 -7.60
N ALA A 284 13.26 19.59 -8.91
CA ALA A 284 14.10 20.63 -9.50
C ALA A 284 13.30 21.43 -10.52
N LYS A 285 13.77 22.64 -10.83
CA LYS A 285 13.22 23.49 -11.89
C LYS A 285 14.31 23.98 -12.82
N HIS A 286 13.95 24.17 -14.09
CA HIS A 286 14.78 24.77 -15.13
C HIS A 286 16.13 24.07 -15.30
N LEU A 287 16.17 22.74 -15.18
CA LEU A 287 17.39 21.97 -15.41
C LEU A 287 17.93 22.22 -16.83
N GLU A 288 19.24 22.15 -17.03
CA GLU A 288 19.86 22.33 -18.35
C GLU A 288 19.41 21.21 -19.32
N GLN A 289 19.12 21.56 -20.57
CA GLN A 289 18.83 20.59 -21.61
C GLN A 289 20.08 19.75 -21.92
N GLN A 290 19.96 18.42 -21.82
CA GLN A 290 21.07 17.51 -22.08
C GLN A 290 21.00 16.88 -23.47
N ASP A 291 19.78 16.65 -23.99
CA ASP A 291 19.55 15.92 -25.23
C ASP A 291 19.13 16.87 -26.38
N PRO A 292 19.80 16.83 -27.56
CA PRO A 292 19.47 17.71 -28.70
C PRO A 292 18.10 17.42 -29.34
N PHE A 293 17.60 16.19 -29.18
CA PHE A 293 16.36 15.70 -29.81
C PHE A 293 15.32 15.20 -28.78
N GLY A 294 15.55 15.45 -27.49
CA GLY A 294 14.69 15.03 -26.39
C GLY A 294 14.74 16.00 -25.21
N LEU A 295 13.92 15.73 -24.19
CA LEU A 295 14.07 16.36 -22.87
C LEU A 295 14.95 15.47 -21.97
N ALA A 296 15.30 15.94 -20.78
CA ALA A 296 16.12 15.20 -19.83
C ALA A 296 15.31 14.10 -19.10
N ASP A 297 16.00 13.06 -18.64
CA ASP A 297 15.52 12.01 -17.73
C ASP A 297 16.18 12.11 -16.34
N PRO A 298 15.91 13.18 -15.57
CA PRO A 298 16.68 13.48 -14.37
C PRO A 298 16.33 12.61 -13.14
N TYR A 299 17.37 12.28 -12.36
CA TYR A 299 17.28 11.72 -11.01
C TYR A 299 18.25 12.43 -10.06
N CYS A 300 18.01 12.37 -8.76
CA CYS A 300 18.88 12.95 -7.75
C CYS A 300 19.54 11.90 -6.85
N VAL A 301 20.74 12.21 -6.36
CA VAL A 301 21.47 11.43 -5.36
C VAL A 301 21.82 12.36 -4.20
N MET A 302 21.28 12.07 -3.03
CA MET A 302 21.64 12.73 -1.76
C MET A 302 22.82 12.00 -1.14
N LEU A 303 23.86 12.73 -0.74
CA LEU A 303 25.06 12.22 -0.09
C LEU A 303 25.32 12.96 1.21
N CYS A 304 25.52 12.23 2.29
CA CYS A 304 25.88 12.79 3.60
C CYS A 304 26.74 11.77 4.37
N GLU A 305 27.91 12.21 4.83
CA GLU A 305 28.83 11.40 5.67
C GLU A 305 29.09 9.97 5.16
N GLY A 306 29.22 9.79 3.84
CA GLY A 306 29.47 8.49 3.20
C GLY A 306 28.24 7.62 2.96
N GLN A 307 27.05 8.05 3.40
CA GLN A 307 25.78 7.46 3.01
C GLN A 307 25.23 8.12 1.74
N SER A 308 24.53 7.35 0.92
CA SER A 308 23.85 7.87 -0.26
C SER A 308 22.43 7.32 -0.41
N VAL A 309 21.56 8.15 -0.99
CA VAL A 309 20.16 7.81 -1.32
C VAL A 309 19.84 8.35 -2.71
N ARG A 310 19.27 7.51 -3.56
CA ARG A 310 18.94 7.84 -4.97
C ARG A 310 17.42 7.86 -5.19
N SER A 311 16.94 8.82 -5.98
CA SER A 311 15.54 8.89 -6.42
C SER A 311 15.24 7.96 -7.60
N SER A 312 13.95 7.78 -7.90
CA SER A 312 13.50 7.31 -9.21
C SER A 312 13.85 8.33 -10.30
N ILE A 313 13.80 7.88 -11.55
CA ILE A 313 14.03 8.68 -12.74
C ILE A 313 12.71 9.32 -13.17
N CYS A 314 12.68 10.63 -13.38
CA CYS A 314 11.57 11.31 -14.04
C CYS A 314 11.92 11.45 -15.51
N ARG A 315 11.11 10.88 -16.42
CA ARG A 315 11.43 10.89 -17.85
C ARG A 315 10.91 12.13 -18.57
N GLY A 316 11.66 12.60 -19.55
CA GLY A 316 11.25 13.63 -20.51
C GLY A 316 10.86 14.96 -19.86
N THR A 317 11.59 15.42 -18.85
CA THR A 317 11.30 16.66 -18.13
C THR A 317 12.55 17.40 -17.67
N ARG A 318 12.47 18.74 -17.62
CA ARG A 318 13.48 19.62 -17.02
C ARG A 318 13.05 20.15 -15.64
N ASP A 319 11.85 19.77 -15.21
CA ASP A 319 11.21 20.20 -13.97
C ASP A 319 10.71 18.96 -13.19
N PRO A 320 11.61 18.04 -12.80
CA PRO A 320 11.22 16.78 -12.17
C PRO A 320 10.63 17.01 -10.78
N THR A 321 9.67 16.16 -10.41
CA THR A 321 9.16 16.04 -9.04
C THR A 321 9.49 14.65 -8.52
N TRP A 322 10.54 14.53 -7.72
CA TRP A 322 10.97 13.24 -7.13
C TRP A 322 10.26 12.93 -5.83
N ASN A 323 9.96 13.96 -5.04
CA ASN A 323 9.25 13.87 -3.78
C ASN A 323 9.79 12.78 -2.82
N ILE A 324 11.12 12.68 -2.71
CA ILE A 324 11.81 11.61 -1.98
C ILE A 324 12.33 12.13 -0.64
N SER A 325 12.13 11.37 0.44
CA SER A 325 12.64 11.70 1.77
C SER A 325 13.73 10.71 2.20
N ALA A 326 14.81 11.23 2.76
CA ALA A 326 15.94 10.47 3.30
C ALA A 326 16.20 10.89 4.75
N LEU A 327 16.64 9.94 5.58
CA LEU A 327 17.09 10.13 6.95
C LEU A 327 18.59 9.89 7.05
N PHE A 328 19.35 10.87 7.53
CA PHE A 328 20.77 10.75 7.80
C PHE A 328 21.04 10.90 9.30
N TYR A 329 21.65 9.89 9.89
CA TYR A 329 22.22 9.98 11.24
C TYR A 329 23.64 10.52 11.11
N ARG A 330 23.85 11.75 11.59
CA ARG A 330 25.04 12.57 11.34
C ARG A 330 25.87 12.76 12.60
N LYS A 331 27.16 13.01 12.41
CA LYS A 331 28.12 13.33 13.47
C LYS A 331 28.32 14.83 13.62
N ASP A 332 28.24 15.57 12.51
CA ASP A 332 28.58 16.98 12.46
C ASP A 332 27.53 17.78 11.68
N ALA A 333 26.92 18.76 12.37
CA ALA A 333 25.94 19.68 11.78
C ALA A 333 26.54 20.54 10.66
N SER A 334 27.85 20.81 10.71
CA SER A 334 28.55 21.68 9.76
C SER A 334 28.84 20.99 8.42
N THR A 335 28.75 19.65 8.35
CA THR A 335 28.91 18.92 7.09
C THR A 335 27.64 19.03 6.26
N PRO A 336 27.64 19.73 5.10
CA PRO A 336 26.43 19.91 4.30
C PRO A 336 25.98 18.62 3.63
N ILE A 337 24.68 18.51 3.35
CA ILE A 337 24.13 17.44 2.52
C ILE A 337 24.36 17.80 1.06
N LYS A 338 25.13 16.97 0.35
CA LYS A 338 25.37 17.17 -1.08
C LYS A 338 24.27 16.48 -1.88
N ILE A 339 23.59 17.22 -2.75
CA ILE A 339 22.63 16.66 -3.70
C ILE A 339 23.25 16.75 -5.09
N GLN A 340 23.31 15.63 -5.81
CA GLN A 340 23.71 15.59 -7.21
C GLN A 340 22.51 15.32 -8.09
N VAL A 341 22.42 15.99 -9.23
CA VAL A 341 21.41 15.74 -10.26
C VAL A 341 22.10 15.13 -11.48
N TRP A 342 21.52 14.07 -12.00
CA TRP A 342 22.04 13.26 -13.09
C TRP A 342 20.95 13.05 -14.13
N ASN A 343 21.36 12.96 -15.40
CA ASN A 343 20.50 12.54 -16.51
C ASN A 343 20.70 11.04 -16.74
N SER A 344 19.62 10.26 -16.73
CA SER A 344 19.70 8.84 -17.07
C SER A 344 19.88 8.67 -18.58
N HIS A 345 20.84 7.83 -19.01
CA HIS A 345 20.97 7.46 -20.42
C HIS A 345 21.06 5.93 -20.57
N LEU A 346 20.87 5.43 -21.79
CA LEU A 346 20.94 3.99 -22.07
C LEU A 346 22.32 3.38 -21.76
N MET A 347 23.39 4.13 -22.01
CA MET A 347 24.78 3.62 -21.86
C MET A 347 25.46 4.13 -20.60
N MET A 348 25.46 5.45 -20.38
CA MET A 348 26.13 6.07 -19.25
C MET A 348 25.41 7.35 -18.84
N ASP A 349 24.98 7.39 -17.58
CA ASP A 349 24.32 8.54 -16.98
C ASP A 349 25.25 9.77 -17.00
N ALA A 350 24.69 10.92 -17.35
CA ALA A 350 25.41 12.19 -17.41
C ALA A 350 25.22 12.99 -16.14
N TYR A 351 26.32 13.45 -15.54
CA TYR A 351 26.27 14.38 -14.42
C TYR A 351 25.78 15.75 -14.91
N MET A 352 24.73 16.30 -14.29
CA MET A 352 24.19 17.61 -14.64
C MET A 352 24.76 18.68 -13.72
N ALA A 353 24.45 18.59 -12.43
CA ALA A 353 24.82 19.61 -11.45
C ALA A 353 24.77 19.07 -10.01
N LYS A 354 25.13 19.91 -9.04
CA LYS A 354 25.00 19.62 -7.61
C LYS A 354 24.53 20.83 -6.82
N ALA A 355 24.05 20.59 -5.62
CA ALA A 355 23.84 21.59 -4.59
C ALA A 355 24.42 21.10 -3.26
N TYR A 356 24.67 22.04 -2.36
CA TYR A 356 24.97 21.76 -0.95
C TYR A 356 23.86 22.37 -0.11
N VAL A 357 23.28 21.57 0.76
CA VAL A 357 22.19 21.97 1.65
C VAL A 357 22.75 21.97 3.06
N ASP A 358 22.89 23.16 3.63
CA ASP A 358 23.21 23.31 5.05
C ASP A 358 22.01 22.87 5.88
N ALA A 359 22.28 22.12 6.94
CA ALA A 359 21.25 21.53 7.79
C ALA A 359 21.63 21.69 9.27
N PRO A 360 21.71 22.94 9.77
CA PRO A 360 22.12 23.22 11.15
C PRO A 360 21.11 22.69 12.16
N LEU A 361 21.54 22.55 13.42
CA LEU A 361 20.68 22.17 14.54
C LEU A 361 19.71 23.32 14.89
N GLY A 362 18.45 23.01 15.17
CA GLY A 362 17.45 23.99 15.61
C GLY A 362 16.19 23.94 14.74
N ALA A 363 15.08 23.52 15.36
CA ALA A 363 13.90 22.98 14.69
C ALA A 363 12.89 24.05 14.25
N GLU A 364 12.89 24.32 12.95
CA GLU A 364 11.66 24.39 12.15
C GLU A 364 11.93 23.67 10.84
N ARG A 365 10.86 23.21 10.19
CA ARG A 365 10.95 22.57 8.90
C ARG A 365 11.29 23.63 7.85
N GLN A 366 12.51 23.62 7.35
CA GLN A 366 13.00 24.67 6.44
C GLN A 366 12.73 24.26 5.00
N MET A 367 11.94 25.07 4.29
CA MET A 367 11.77 24.98 2.85
C MET A 367 12.86 25.85 2.19
N LEU A 368 13.69 25.24 1.35
CA LEU A 368 14.82 25.91 0.72
C LEU A 368 14.74 25.75 -0.80
N GLU A 369 14.96 26.86 -1.49
CA GLU A 369 15.28 26.87 -2.92
C GLU A 369 16.79 27.04 -3.08
N VAL A 370 17.46 25.99 -3.56
CA VAL A 370 18.93 25.93 -3.59
C VAL A 370 19.42 25.91 -5.04
N PRO A 371 20.23 26.89 -5.47
CA PRO A 371 20.73 26.94 -6.84
C PRO A 371 21.68 25.78 -7.12
N LEU A 372 21.57 25.22 -8.32
CA LEU A 372 22.46 24.17 -8.81
C LEU A 372 23.77 24.76 -9.35
N VAL A 373 24.88 24.12 -9.02
CA VAL A 373 26.23 24.49 -9.47
C VAL A 373 26.91 23.34 -10.22
N GLY A 374 27.72 23.70 -11.21
CA GLY A 374 28.44 22.75 -12.06
C GLY A 374 29.69 22.18 -11.38
N HIS A 375 30.47 21.41 -12.13
CA HIS A 375 31.85 21.10 -11.74
C HIS A 375 32.75 22.32 -12.03
N ARG A 376 33.88 22.44 -11.29
CA ARG A 376 34.89 23.51 -11.51
C ARG A 376 35.15 23.71 -13.01
N ASN A 377 35.11 24.97 -13.46
CA ASN A 377 35.35 25.47 -14.83
C ASN A 377 34.28 25.24 -15.92
N ARG A 378 33.03 24.88 -15.58
CA ARG A 378 31.93 24.98 -16.57
C ARG A 378 31.25 26.35 -16.43
N PRO A 379 31.50 27.34 -17.32
CA PRO A 379 30.66 28.52 -17.41
C PRO A 379 29.26 28.06 -17.78
N ALA A 380 28.25 28.59 -17.12
CA ALA A 380 26.88 28.21 -17.39
C ALA A 380 26.50 28.62 -18.82
N SER A 381 26.18 27.62 -19.64
CA SER A 381 25.76 27.79 -21.03
C SER A 381 24.27 28.08 -21.08
N GLY A 382 23.90 29.33 -20.83
CA GLY A 382 22.53 29.83 -20.93
C GLY A 382 22.47 31.33 -20.65
N THR A 383 21.44 32.01 -21.14
CA THR A 383 21.27 33.49 -21.08
C THR A 383 21.30 34.09 -19.67
N ASP A 384 21.19 33.26 -18.62
CA ASP A 384 21.10 33.68 -17.22
C ASP A 384 22.12 32.99 -16.29
N GLY A 385 23.02 32.16 -16.84
CA GLY A 385 24.08 31.51 -16.08
C GLY A 385 23.64 30.51 -14.98
N SER A 386 22.38 30.11 -14.92
CA SER A 386 21.83 29.18 -13.93
C SER A 386 21.72 27.73 -14.47
N LEU A 387 22.06 26.74 -13.65
CA LEU A 387 21.91 25.30 -13.96
C LEU A 387 20.61 24.70 -13.41
N GLY A 388 19.69 25.56 -12.99
CA GLY A 388 18.42 25.21 -12.35
C GLY A 388 18.46 25.37 -10.83
N THR A 389 17.32 25.06 -10.21
CA THR A 389 17.13 25.21 -8.75
C THR A 389 16.53 23.94 -8.18
N LEU A 390 16.99 23.50 -7.01
CA LEU A 390 16.38 22.43 -6.23
C LEU A 390 15.41 23.00 -5.21
N LEU A 391 14.27 22.34 -5.06
CA LEU A 391 13.33 22.61 -3.99
C LEU A 391 13.45 21.48 -2.95
N VAL A 392 13.90 21.84 -1.75
CA VAL A 392 14.17 20.88 -0.67
C VAL A 392 13.53 21.31 0.63
N GLU A 393 13.13 20.33 1.43
CA GLU A 393 12.66 20.52 2.79
C GLU A 393 13.63 19.79 3.72
N VAL A 394 14.16 20.47 4.75
CA VAL A 394 15.15 19.90 5.65
C VAL A 394 14.80 20.16 7.11
N THR A 395 15.13 19.20 7.98
CA THR A 395 14.96 19.32 9.43
C THR A 395 16.06 18.52 10.13
N THR A 396 16.75 19.14 11.09
CA THR A 396 17.80 18.50 11.89
C THR A 396 17.48 18.63 13.39
N THR A 397 17.69 17.55 14.13
CA THR A 397 17.49 17.46 15.57
C THR A 397 18.65 16.70 16.22
N ASP A 398 18.95 17.00 17.48
CA ASP A 398 19.85 16.25 18.36
C ASP A 398 19.12 15.13 19.12
N ASP A 399 17.79 15.17 19.18
CA ASP A 399 16.97 14.02 19.54
C ASP A 399 16.92 13.03 18.37
N LEU A 400 17.75 11.98 18.43
CA LEU A 400 17.82 10.93 17.41
C LEU A 400 16.50 10.16 17.22
N LEU A 401 15.60 10.20 18.20
CA LEU A 401 14.25 9.64 18.10
C LEU A 401 13.26 10.66 17.55
N GLY A 402 13.59 11.95 17.54
CA GLY A 402 12.75 13.05 17.06
C GLY A 402 12.56 13.12 15.54
N VAL A 403 12.92 12.06 14.81
CA VAL A 403 12.85 11.95 13.34
C VAL A 403 11.98 10.82 12.85
#